data_AF-A0A5B9D007-F1
#
_entry.id   AF-A0A5B9D007-F1
#
_cell.length_a   1.000
_cell.length_b   1.000
_cell.length_c   1.000
_cell.angle_alpha   90.00
_cell.angle_beta   90.00
_cell.angle_gamma   90.00
#
_symmetry.space_group_name_H-M   'P 1'
#
loop_
_entity.id
_entity.type
_entity.pdbx_description
1 polymer ?
#
loop_
_entity_poly.entity_id
_entity_poly.type
_entity_poly.pdbx_seq_one_letter_code
_entity_poly.pdbx_strand_id
1 'polypeptide(L)'
;MKNIPFVKEDEIIIILCEDEKPDSYEGPIEEIEEVLELIEESETVYKVLRFDLTTNHAEDVTEQIADCYVENYEINEENTHLQPFILNSEAYHTCLDERVARDYEDNLYGSYEKQHRLRPCDVLSDYWW
;
A
#
# COMPACT_ATOMS: atom_id res chain seq x y z
N MET A 1 24.43 5.04 -3.58
CA MET A 1 24.01 3.65 -3.35
C MET A 1 23.52 3.15 -4.70
N LYS A 2 23.90 1.93 -5.13
CA LYS A 2 23.28 1.38 -6.36
C LYS A 2 21.80 1.17 -6.02
N ASN A 3 20.88 1.77 -6.78
CA ASN A 3 19.51 1.30 -6.76
C ASN A 3 19.56 -0.16 -7.17
N ILE A 4 19.05 -1.02 -6.30
CA ILE A 4 18.82 -2.41 -6.64
C ILE A 4 17.40 -2.40 -7.19
N PRO A 5 17.20 -2.74 -8.47
CA PRO A 5 15.87 -2.72 -9.05
C PRO A 5 14.99 -3.75 -8.33
N PHE A 6 13.70 -3.44 -8.20
CA PHE A 6 12.70 -4.35 -7.67
C PHE A 6 12.62 -5.66 -8.48
N VAL A 7 12.77 -5.56 -9.80
CA VAL A 7 12.93 -6.70 -10.72
C VAL A 7 14.22 -6.52 -11.50
N LYS A 8 15.12 -7.49 -11.44
CA LYS A 8 16.38 -7.45 -12.19
C LYS A 8 16.18 -7.77 -13.67
N GLU A 9 17.18 -7.48 -14.50
CA GLU A 9 17.18 -7.84 -15.93
C GLU A 9 17.02 -9.35 -16.19
N ASP A 10 17.41 -10.18 -15.23
CA ASP A 10 17.29 -11.64 -15.27
C ASP A 10 16.04 -12.17 -14.53
N GLU A 11 15.13 -11.27 -14.14
CA GLU A 11 13.88 -11.59 -13.47
C GLU A 11 12.67 -11.15 -14.31
N ILE A 12 11.55 -11.83 -14.11
CA ILE A 12 10.26 -11.55 -14.75
C ILE A 12 9.22 -11.40 -13.65
N ILE A 13 8.36 -10.39 -13.74
CA ILE A 13 7.12 -10.35 -12.97
C ILE A 13 6.00 -11.02 -13.73
N ILE A 14 5.24 -11.86 -13.03
CA ILE A 14 4.06 -12.55 -13.55
C ILE A 14 2.87 -12.09 -12.73
N ILE A 15 1.90 -11.49 -13.41
CA ILE A 15 0.63 -11.03 -12.85
C ILE A 15 -0.42 -12.08 -13.18
N LEU A 16 -1.06 -12.62 -12.15
CA LEU A 16 -2.08 -13.66 -12.28
C LEU A 16 -3.46 -13.06 -12.02
N CYS A 17 -4.31 -13.13 -13.04
CA CYS A 17 -5.70 -12.67 -13.00
C CYS A 17 -6.67 -13.86 -12.94
N GLU A 18 -7.85 -13.68 -12.34
CA GLU A 18 -8.85 -14.76 -12.23
C GLU A 18 -9.52 -15.09 -13.57
N ASP A 19 -9.88 -14.05 -14.34
CA ASP A 19 -10.67 -14.19 -15.58
C ASP A 19 -9.87 -13.90 -16.86
N GLU A 20 -8.60 -13.51 -16.72
CA GLU A 20 -7.75 -13.08 -17.83
C GLU A 20 -6.49 -13.93 -17.97
N LYS A 21 -5.80 -13.78 -19.11
CA LYS A 21 -4.51 -14.43 -19.29
C LYS A 21 -3.50 -13.79 -18.34
N PRO A 22 -2.58 -14.59 -17.79
CA PRO A 22 -1.51 -14.04 -16.99
C PRO A 22 -0.61 -13.18 -17.87
N ASP A 23 -0.31 -11.98 -17.40
CA ASP A 23 0.63 -11.08 -18.03
C ASP A 23 2.01 -11.23 -17.40
N SER A 24 3.04 -11.05 -18.22
CA SER A 24 4.43 -11.20 -17.79
C SER A 24 5.27 -10.04 -18.31
N TYR A 25 6.03 -9.43 -17.42
CA TYR A 25 6.89 -8.28 -17.71
C TYR A 25 8.33 -8.62 -17.36
N GLU A 26 9.21 -8.45 -18.34
CA GLU A 26 10.65 -8.62 -18.15
C GLU A 26 11.22 -7.39 -17.44
N GLY A 27 12.17 -7.60 -16.53
CA GLY A 27 12.91 -6.51 -15.93
C GLY A 27 13.85 -5.79 -16.92
N PRO A 28 14.51 -4.70 -16.48
CA PRO A 28 14.54 -4.22 -15.11
C PRO A 28 13.35 -3.31 -14.78
N ILE A 29 12.78 -3.50 -13.59
CA ILE A 29 11.79 -2.59 -13.00
C ILE A 29 12.42 -2.01 -11.74
N GLU A 30 12.61 -0.70 -11.70
CA GLU A 30 13.39 -0.06 -10.64
C GLU A 30 12.59 0.01 -9.33
N GLU A 31 11.33 0.45 -9.43
CA GLU A 31 10.46 0.75 -8.30
C GLU A 31 9.24 -0.19 -8.25
N ILE A 32 8.71 -0.46 -7.05
CA ILE A 32 7.55 -1.33 -6.87
C ILE A 32 6.26 -0.63 -7.35
N GLU A 33 6.27 0.69 -7.34
CA GLU A 33 5.22 1.57 -7.85
C GLU A 33 4.98 1.36 -9.35
N GLU A 34 6.03 1.12 -10.14
CA GLU A 34 5.89 0.77 -11.56
C GLU A 34 5.09 -0.53 -11.74
N VAL A 35 5.24 -1.48 -10.83
CA VAL A 35 4.47 -2.74 -10.85
C VAL A 35 3.00 -2.48 -10.49
N LEU A 36 2.73 -1.55 -9.57
CA LEU A 36 1.37 -1.14 -9.23
C LEU A 36 0.66 -0.53 -10.43
N GLU A 37 1.34 0.33 -11.20
CA GLU A 37 0.77 0.91 -12.43
C GLU A 37 0.36 -0.18 -13.43
N LEU A 38 1.18 -1.23 -13.60
CA LEU A 38 0.85 -2.38 -14.47
C LEU A 38 -0.36 -3.17 -13.94
N ILE A 39 -0.49 -3.30 -12.62
CA ILE A 39 -1.60 -3.98 -11.96
C ILE A 39 -2.89 -3.17 -12.07
N GLU A 40 -2.84 -1.84 -12.06
CA GLU A 40 -4.01 -0.99 -12.27
C GLU A 40 -4.63 -1.15 -13.66
N GLU A 41 -3.84 -1.54 -14.66
CA GLU A 41 -4.36 -1.89 -16.00
C GLU A 41 -5.15 -3.21 -16.02
N SER A 42 -5.06 -4.02 -14.96
CA SER A 42 -5.65 -5.35 -14.85
C SER A 42 -6.87 -5.37 -13.90
N GLU A 43 -7.98 -6.01 -14.28
CA GLU A 43 -9.23 -5.93 -13.49
C GLU A 43 -9.29 -6.88 -12.28
N THR A 44 -8.70 -8.08 -12.37
CA THR A 44 -8.93 -9.18 -11.39
C THR A 44 -7.64 -9.86 -10.92
N VAL A 45 -6.61 -9.08 -10.56
CA VAL A 45 -5.37 -9.65 -10.04
C VAL A 45 -5.61 -10.29 -8.69
N TYR A 46 -5.22 -11.56 -8.57
CA TYR A 46 -5.26 -12.29 -7.30
C TYR A 46 -3.87 -12.63 -6.77
N LYS A 47 -2.84 -12.60 -7.63
CA LYS A 47 -1.48 -12.98 -7.24
C LYS A 47 -0.40 -12.39 -8.14
N VAL A 48 0.73 -12.02 -7.55
CA VAL A 48 1.91 -11.52 -8.27
C VAL A 48 3.15 -12.31 -7.86
N LEU A 49 3.87 -12.79 -8.87
CA LEU A 49 5.07 -13.60 -8.69
C LEU A 49 6.27 -12.91 -9.34
N ARG A 50 7.41 -12.94 -8.65
CA ARG A 50 8.71 -12.60 -9.23
C ARG A 50 9.46 -13.89 -9.55
N PHE A 51 9.83 -14.06 -10.81
CA PHE A 51 10.50 -15.25 -11.31
C PHE A 51 11.93 -14.94 -11.73
N ASP A 52 12.90 -15.58 -11.09
CA ASP A 52 14.32 -15.49 -11.46
C ASP A 52 14.66 -16.54 -12.53
N LEU A 53 15.05 -16.06 -13.72
CA LEU A 53 15.39 -16.90 -14.87
C LEU A 53 16.71 -17.66 -14.69
N THR A 54 17.61 -17.19 -13.82
CA THR A 54 18.91 -17.83 -13.59
C THR A 54 18.81 -19.00 -12.63
N THR A 55 18.04 -18.82 -11.55
CA THR A 55 17.86 -19.84 -10.51
C THR A 55 16.59 -20.67 -10.71
N ASN A 56 15.70 -20.27 -11.62
CA ASN A 56 14.35 -20.81 -11.81
C ASN A 56 13.53 -20.80 -10.52
N HIS A 57 13.73 -19.78 -9.69
CA HIS A 57 13.02 -19.60 -8.44
C HIS A 57 11.86 -18.62 -8.62
N ALA A 58 10.67 -18.98 -8.14
CA ALA A 58 9.51 -18.10 -8.08
C ALA A 58 9.30 -17.62 -6.64
N GLU A 59 9.29 -16.31 -6.43
CA GLU A 59 8.96 -15.66 -5.17
C GLU A 59 7.56 -15.04 -5.25
N ASP A 60 6.79 -15.19 -4.18
CA ASP A 60 5.48 -14.56 -4.03
C ASP A 60 5.67 -13.14 -3.47
N VAL A 61 5.39 -12.14 -4.29
CA VAL A 61 5.56 -10.71 -3.95
C VAL A 61 4.21 -10.02 -3.75
N THR A 62 3.11 -10.78 -3.74
CA THR A 62 1.74 -10.26 -3.61
C THR A 62 1.57 -9.38 -2.37
N GLU A 63 2.12 -9.83 -1.23
CA GLU A 63 2.01 -9.08 0.03
C GLU A 63 2.84 -7.80 0.01
N GLN A 64 4.06 -7.83 -0.54
CA GLN A 64 4.91 -6.64 -0.65
C GLN A 64 4.25 -5.56 -1.52
N ILE A 65 3.54 -5.97 -2.57
CA ILE A 65 2.78 -5.08 -3.43
C ILE A 65 1.53 -4.55 -2.72
N ALA A 66 0.85 -5.39 -1.92
CA ALA A 66 -0.28 -4.96 -1.11
C ALA A 66 0.14 -3.94 -0.03
N ASP A 67 1.27 -4.17 0.65
CA ASP A 67 1.88 -3.21 1.58
C ASP A 67 2.11 -1.85 0.89
N CYS A 68 2.78 -1.87 -0.27
CA CYS A 68 3.05 -0.65 -1.04
C CYS A 68 1.75 0.05 -1.48
N TYR A 69 0.72 -0.70 -1.87
CA TYR A 69 -0.59 -0.15 -2.21
C TYR A 69 -1.23 0.54 -1.00
N VAL A 70 -1.23 -0.12 0.16
CA VAL A 70 -1.81 0.40 1.41
C VAL A 70 -1.08 1.67 1.89
N GLU A 71 0.24 1.74 1.71
CA GLU A 71 1.05 2.91 2.07
C GLU A 71 0.83 4.11 1.14
N ASN A 72 0.73 3.86 -0.17
CA ASN A 72 0.63 4.92 -1.18
C ASN A 72 -0.81 5.40 -1.42
N TYR A 73 -1.81 4.53 -1.24
CA TYR A 73 -3.20 4.89 -1.45
C TYR A 73 -3.89 5.13 -0.11
N GLU A 74 -4.45 6.32 0.06
CA GLU A 74 -5.40 6.56 1.16
C GLU A 74 -6.58 5.61 0.98
N ILE A 75 -6.64 4.55 1.78
CA ILE A 75 -7.76 3.64 1.82
C ILE A 75 -8.97 4.41 2.36
N ASN A 76 -9.73 5.06 1.50
CA ASN A 76 -10.97 5.73 1.87
C ASN A 76 -12.15 4.78 1.62
N GLU A 77 -13.24 4.92 2.41
CA GLU A 77 -14.48 4.12 2.23
C GLU A 77 -15.07 4.27 0.81
N GLU A 78 -14.64 5.28 0.06
CA GLU A 78 -15.04 5.54 -1.33
C GLU A 78 -14.22 4.79 -2.39
N ASN A 79 -13.09 4.14 -2.04
CA ASN A 79 -12.32 3.27 -2.94
C ASN A 79 -13.06 1.96 -3.16
N THR A 80 -14.11 2.05 -3.98
CA THR A 80 -15.18 1.04 -4.07
C THR A 80 -14.74 -0.24 -4.79
N HIS A 81 -13.58 -0.26 -5.46
CA HIS A 81 -13.05 -1.44 -6.18
C HIS A 81 -11.58 -1.70 -5.83
N LEU A 82 -11.34 -2.19 -4.61
CA LEU A 82 -10.06 -2.79 -4.26
C LEU A 82 -9.93 -4.14 -4.96
N GLN A 83 -8.74 -4.42 -5.50
CA GLN A 83 -8.48 -5.70 -6.14
C GLN A 83 -8.48 -6.85 -5.11
N PRO A 84 -8.83 -8.08 -5.53
CA PRO A 84 -8.92 -9.23 -4.63
C PRO A 84 -7.65 -9.49 -3.81
N PHE A 85 -6.47 -9.29 -4.39
CA PHE A 85 -5.21 -9.52 -3.68
C PHE A 85 -5.01 -8.54 -2.50
N ILE A 86 -5.49 -7.30 -2.62
CA ILE A 86 -5.42 -6.29 -1.57
C ILE A 86 -6.40 -6.66 -0.45
N LEU A 87 -7.64 -7.01 -0.79
CA LEU A 87 -8.67 -7.37 0.19
C LEU A 87 -8.30 -8.55 1.08
N ASN A 88 -7.48 -9.47 0.57
CA ASN A 88 -7.03 -10.66 1.29
C ASN A 88 -5.62 -10.51 1.91
N SER A 89 -4.99 -9.35 1.78
CA SER A 89 -3.63 -9.10 2.30
C SER A 89 -3.63 -8.83 3.80
N GLU A 90 -2.54 -9.21 4.46
CA GLU A 90 -2.30 -8.89 5.88
C GLU A 90 -2.08 -7.38 6.07
N ALA A 91 -1.45 -6.73 5.09
CA ALA A 91 -1.25 -5.29 4.97
C ALA A 91 -2.57 -4.51 5.13
N TYR A 92 -3.58 -4.90 4.33
CA TYR A 92 -4.88 -4.25 4.34
C TYR A 92 -5.59 -4.43 5.68
N HIS A 93 -5.57 -5.65 6.23
CA HIS A 93 -6.18 -5.93 7.53
C HIS A 93 -5.50 -5.16 8.67
N THR A 94 -4.17 -5.07 8.64
CA THR A 94 -3.39 -4.29 9.62
C THR A 94 -3.76 -2.80 9.54
N CYS A 95 -3.86 -2.24 8.33
CA CYS A 95 -4.26 -0.86 8.14
C CYS A 95 -5.69 -0.58 8.67
N LEU A 96 -6.63 -1.50 8.45
CA LEU A 96 -7.98 -1.39 9.00
C LEU A 96 -7.98 -1.39 10.53
N ASP A 97 -7.23 -2.29 11.16
CA ASP A 97 -7.12 -2.37 12.61
C ASP A 97 -6.51 -1.09 13.21
N GLU A 98 -5.48 -0.53 12.56
CA GLU A 98 -4.89 0.76 12.95
C GLU A 98 -5.87 1.92 12.86
N ARG A 99 -6.73 1.94 11.83
CA ARG A 99 -7.78 2.96 11.70
C ARG A 99 -8.81 2.83 12.80
N VAL A 100 -9.27 1.62 13.10
CA VAL A 100 -10.23 1.37 14.20
C VAL A 100 -9.63 1.78 15.54
N ALA A 101 -8.35 1.49 15.78
CA ALA A 101 -7.65 1.91 16.99
C ALA A 101 -7.57 3.44 17.08
N ARG A 102 -7.23 4.13 15.99
CA ARG A 102 -7.20 5.59 15.92
C ARG A 102 -8.57 6.21 16.16
N ASP A 103 -9.62 5.68 15.56
CA ASP A 103 -10.99 6.15 15.77
C ASP A 103 -11.44 5.97 17.23
N TYR A 104 -11.07 4.85 17.85
CA TYR A 104 -11.33 4.62 19.27
C TYR A 104 -10.61 5.67 20.14
N GLU A 105 -9.33 5.92 19.89
CA GLU A 105 -8.54 6.93 20.59
C GLU A 105 -9.10 8.34 20.41
N ASP A 106 -9.47 8.70 19.17
CA ASP A 106 -10.06 10.00 18.83
C ASP A 106 -11.44 10.18 19.48
N ASN A 107 -12.22 9.12 19.62
CA ASN A 107 -13.50 9.16 20.35
C ASN A 107 -13.30 9.31 21.87
N LEU A 108 -12.29 8.65 22.44
CA LEU A 108 -12.03 8.65 23.88
C LEU A 108 -11.37 9.95 24.36
N TYR A 109 -10.38 10.44 23.62
CA TYR A 109 -9.54 11.57 24.01
C TYR A 109 -9.79 12.85 23.18
N GLY A 110 -10.59 12.76 22.12
CA GLY A 110 -10.72 13.79 21.09
C GLY A 110 -9.65 13.62 20.02
N SER A 111 -9.88 14.10 18.80
CA SER A 111 -8.87 13.98 17.74
C SER A 111 -7.55 14.67 18.11
N TYR A 112 -6.42 14.20 17.57
CA TYR A 112 -5.11 14.81 17.78
C TYR A 112 -5.14 16.35 17.59
N GLU A 113 -5.80 16.82 16.53
CA GLU A 113 -6.00 18.25 16.29
C GLU A 113 -6.79 18.95 17.40
N LYS A 114 -7.82 18.32 17.95
CA LYS A 114 -8.62 18.86 19.06
C LYS A 114 -7.82 18.88 20.36
N GLN A 115 -6.98 17.87 20.61
CA GLN A 115 -6.14 17.77 21.79
C GLN A 115 -5.01 18.80 21.79
N HIS A 116 -4.39 19.03 20.63
CA HIS A 116 -3.22 19.90 20.48
C HIS A 116 -3.54 21.28 19.91
N ARG A 117 -4.83 21.62 19.75
CA ARG A 117 -5.25 22.97 19.38
C ARG A 117 -4.82 23.96 20.46
N LEU A 118 -4.00 24.93 20.05
CA LEU A 118 -3.65 26.08 20.88
C LEU A 118 -4.93 26.80 21.32
N ARG A 119 -5.12 26.95 22.64
CA ARG A 119 -6.22 27.74 23.17
C ARG A 119 -5.82 29.21 23.09
N PRO A 120 -6.80 30.14 23.00
CA PRO A 120 -6.50 31.57 23.04
C PRO A 120 -5.62 31.98 24.24
N CYS A 121 -5.75 31.29 25.37
CA CYS A 121 -4.95 31.49 26.59
C CYS A 121 -3.48 31.05 26.44
N ASP A 122 -3.20 30.09 25.55
CA ASP A 122 -1.84 29.58 25.29
C ASP A 122 -1.07 30.52 24.33
N VAL A 123 -1.78 31.41 23.61
CA VAL A 123 -1.22 32.37 22.63
C VAL A 123 -1.24 33.80 23.17
N LEU A 124 -2.26 34.17 23.95
CA LEU A 124 -2.43 35.51 24.53
C LEU A 124 -1.93 35.52 25.97
N SER A 125 -0.62 35.68 26.16
CA SER A 125 -0.03 35.81 27.50
C SER A 125 -0.36 37.14 28.20
N ASP A 126 -0.76 38.19 27.45
CA ASP A 126 -0.63 39.58 27.94
C ASP A 126 -1.93 40.42 27.96
N TYR A 127 -3.12 39.84 27.79
CA TYR A 127 -4.38 40.60 27.90
C TYR A 127 -5.31 40.05 28.98
N TRP A 128 -4.85 40.10 30.23
CA TRP A 128 -5.71 40.04 31.40
C TRP A 128 -5.39 41.26 32.27
N TRP A 129 -6.25 42.28 32.17
CA TRP A 129 -6.33 43.45 33.06
C TRP A 129 -7.66 43.40 33.80
#